data_AF-A0A2E2V081-F1
#
_entry.id   AF-A0A2E2V081-F1
#
_cell.length_a   1.000
_cell.length_b   1.000
_cell.length_c   1.000
_cell.angle_alpha   90.00
_cell.angle_beta   90.00
_cell.angle_gamma   90.00
#
_symmetry.space_group_name_H-M   'P 1'
#
loop_
_entity.id
_entity.type
_entity.pdbx_description
1 polymer ?
#
loop_
_entity_poly.entity_id
_entity_poly.type
_entity_poly.pdbx_seq_one_letter_code
_entity_poly.pdbx_strand_id
1 'polypeptide(L)'
;MSKEEKLKNLIRHGKEIGYILKKDLDDCLEEYSTIDKEYVIQTIDGMEIQLIKSPDEYDEYKYLSGEEAIKILQSLSDGTHEAFIKPEEKNEKD
;
A
#
# COMPACT_ATOMS: atom_id res chain seq x y z
N MET A 1 19.27 16.17 14.83
CA MET A 1 18.42 15.90 13.66
C MET A 1 17.30 16.91 13.61
N SER A 2 17.07 17.51 12.46
CA SER A 2 15.92 18.40 12.23
C SER A 2 14.61 17.58 12.14
N LYS A 3 13.45 18.24 12.29
CA LYS A 3 12.14 17.57 12.09
C LYS A 3 11.96 17.07 10.65
N GLU A 4 12.49 17.82 9.69
CA GLU A 4 12.52 17.43 8.28
C GLU A 4 13.32 16.14 8.06
N GLU A 5 14.46 15.98 8.73
CA GLU A 5 15.24 14.74 8.68
C GLU A 5 14.49 13.56 9.31
N LYS A 6 13.79 13.80 10.43
CA LYS A 6 12.96 12.77 11.08
C LYS A 6 11.84 12.31 10.16
N LEU A 7 11.09 13.25 9.55
CA LEU A 7 10.02 12.93 8.63
C LEU A 7 10.54 12.19 7.38
N LYS A 8 11.67 12.62 6.81
CA LYS A 8 12.32 11.91 5.69
C LYS A 8 12.69 10.48 6.05
N ASN A 9 13.28 10.27 7.23
CA ASN A 9 13.64 8.93 7.69
C ASN A 9 12.40 8.06 7.94
N LEU A 10 11.32 8.64 8.49
CA LEU A 10 10.05 7.95 8.72
C LEU A 10 9.43 7.49 7.40
N ILE A 11 9.36 8.39 6.39
CA ILE A 11 8.83 8.06 5.06
C ILE A 11 9.70 7.00 4.38
N ARG A 12 11.03 7.12 4.47
CA ARG A 12 11.95 6.14 3.88
C ARG A 12 11.74 4.75 4.49
N HIS A 13 11.64 4.67 5.81
CA HIS A 13 11.39 3.41 6.49
C HIS A 13 10.00 2.85 6.15
N GLY A 14 8.97 3.70 6.12
CA GLY A 14 7.63 3.31 5.73
C GLY A 14 7.54 2.75 4.32
N LYS A 15 8.35 3.26 3.39
CA LYS A 15 8.45 2.72 2.02
C LYS A 15 9.13 1.35 1.97
N GLU A 16 10.04 1.06 2.89
CA GLU A 16 10.73 -0.24 2.97
C GLU A 16 9.82 -1.33 3.57
N ILE A 17 8.96 -0.97 4.54
CA ILE A 17 8.13 -1.94 5.29
C ILE A 17 6.65 -1.90 4.92
N GLY A 18 6.20 -0.91 4.14
CA GLY A 18 4.83 -0.74 3.67
C GLY A 18 3.90 0.07 4.60
N TYR A 19 4.34 0.50 5.78
CA TYR A 19 3.51 1.26 6.72
C TYR A 19 4.28 2.25 7.61
N ILE A 20 3.56 3.21 8.18
CA ILE A 20 4.00 4.14 9.22
C ILE A 20 3.00 4.12 10.37
N LEU A 21 3.51 4.11 11.61
CA LEU A 21 2.66 4.26 12.79
C LEU A 21 2.15 5.70 12.88
N LYS A 22 0.84 5.86 13.02
CA LYS A 22 0.18 7.17 13.09
C LYS A 22 0.78 8.06 14.19
N LYS A 23 1.12 7.47 15.35
CA LYS A 23 1.74 8.20 16.46
C LYS A 23 3.08 8.83 16.04
N ASP A 24 3.93 8.08 15.33
CA ASP A 24 5.25 8.57 14.92
C ASP A 24 5.14 9.70 13.88
N LEU A 25 4.11 9.63 13.02
CA LEU A 25 3.80 10.71 12.08
C LEU A 25 3.26 11.94 12.81
N ASP A 26 2.30 11.76 13.73
CA ASP A 26 1.70 12.85 14.51
C ASP A 26 2.78 13.60 15.32
N ASP A 27 3.74 12.88 15.91
CA ASP A 27 4.89 13.46 16.62
C ASP A 27 5.81 14.28 15.68
N CYS A 28 5.96 13.86 14.41
CA CYS A 28 6.73 14.61 13.42
C CYS A 28 6.01 15.88 12.96
N LEU A 29 4.67 15.85 12.94
CA LEU A 29 3.83 16.91 12.39
C LEU A 29 3.20 17.80 13.46
N GLU A 30 3.53 17.68 14.75
CA GLU A 30 2.85 18.36 15.85
C GLU A 30 2.57 19.86 15.59
N GLU A 31 3.58 20.60 15.12
CA GLU A 31 3.55 22.04 14.83
C GLU A 31 2.96 22.42 13.46
N TYR A 32 2.66 21.44 12.61
CA TYR A 32 2.10 21.68 11.29
C TYR A 32 0.62 22.09 11.41
N SER A 33 0.17 22.92 10.47
CA SER A 33 -1.24 23.26 10.37
C SER A 33 -2.06 22.03 10.02
N THR A 34 -3.37 22.06 10.28
CA THR A 34 -4.27 20.97 9.89
C THR A 34 -4.25 20.71 8.37
N ILE A 35 -4.09 21.78 7.57
CA ILE A 35 -4.03 21.68 6.10
C ILE A 35 -2.75 20.96 5.68
N ASP A 36 -1.61 21.32 6.27
CA ASP A 36 -0.34 20.69 5.93
C ASP A 36 -0.29 19.23 6.39
N LYS A 37 -0.87 18.92 7.56
CA LYS A 37 -1.02 17.53 8.04
C LYS A 37 -1.80 16.68 7.06
N GLU A 38 -2.94 17.18 6.61
CA GLU A 38 -3.79 16.48 5.63
C GLU A 38 -3.04 16.27 4.31
N TYR A 39 -2.33 17.28 3.83
CA TYR A 39 -1.51 17.16 2.62
C TYR A 39 -0.43 16.06 2.75
N VAL A 40 0.25 15.99 3.90
CA VAL A 40 1.26 14.95 4.15
C VAL A 40 0.61 13.57 4.20
N ILE A 41 -0.53 13.43 4.88
CA ILE A 41 -1.28 12.16 4.98
C ILE A 41 -1.69 11.66 3.59
N GLN A 42 -2.27 12.54 2.76
CA GLN A 42 -2.67 12.20 1.39
C GLN A 42 -1.45 11.83 0.52
N THR A 43 -0.33 12.52 0.70
CA THR A 43 0.90 12.21 -0.01
C THR A 43 1.45 10.84 0.38
N ILE A 44 1.39 10.48 1.67
CA ILE A 44 1.83 9.16 2.17
C ILE A 44 0.96 8.05 1.61
N ASP A 45 -0.37 8.22 1.60
CA ASP A 45 -1.28 7.23 1.03
C ASP A 45 -1.07 7.06 -0.49
N GLY A 46 -0.83 8.15 -1.21
CA GLY A 46 -0.46 8.12 -2.63
C GLY A 46 0.91 7.49 -2.92
N MET A 47 1.75 7.28 -1.90
CA MET A 47 2.98 6.50 -1.99
C MET A 47 2.79 5.02 -1.66
N GLU A 48 1.54 4.57 -1.48
CA GLU A 48 1.18 3.20 -1.08
C GLU A 48 1.77 2.80 0.28
N ILE A 49 1.91 3.79 1.19
CA ILE A 49 2.37 3.57 2.56
C ILE A 49 1.17 3.68 3.49
N GLN A 50 0.92 2.63 4.27
CA GLN A 50 -0.23 2.61 5.18
C GLN A 50 0.00 3.42 6.44
N LEU A 51 -0.97 4.24 6.83
CA LEU A 51 -1.02 4.83 8.16
C LEU A 51 -1.83 3.95 9.10
N ILE A 52 -1.15 3.28 10.02
CA ILE A 52 -1.76 2.30 10.92
C ILE A 52 -1.55 2.70 12.39
N LYS A 53 -2.39 2.20 13.30
CA LYS A 53 -2.25 2.48 14.74
C LYS A 53 -1.33 1.48 15.43
N SER A 54 -1.29 0.25 14.95
CA SER A 54 -0.43 -0.83 15.44
C SER A 54 0.01 -1.72 14.28
N PRO A 55 1.18 -2.40 14.37
CA PRO A 55 1.68 -3.28 13.31
C PRO A 55 0.68 -4.35 12.85
N ASP A 56 -0.19 -4.83 13.73
CA ASP A 56 -1.20 -5.85 13.41
C ASP A 56 -2.31 -5.35 12.46
N GLU A 57 -2.45 -4.04 12.26
CA GLU A 57 -3.39 -3.46 11.29
C GLU A 57 -2.79 -3.40 9.87
N TYR A 58 -1.52 -3.77 9.70
CA TYR A 58 -0.87 -3.77 8.39
C TYR A 58 -1.46 -4.87 7.49
N ASP A 59 -1.96 -4.46 6.33
CA ASP A 59 -2.49 -5.36 5.31
C ASP A 59 -1.60 -5.32 4.06
N GLU A 60 -0.71 -6.30 3.89
CA GLU A 60 0.20 -6.37 2.73
C GLU A 60 -0.50 -6.32 1.36
N TYR A 61 -1.81 -6.57 1.31
CA TYR A 61 -2.60 -6.62 0.08
C TYR A 61 -3.42 -5.36 -0.18
N LYS A 62 -3.45 -4.37 0.73
CA LYS A 62 -4.33 -3.19 0.65
C LYS A 62 -4.24 -2.43 -0.68
N TYR A 63 -3.03 -2.32 -1.23
CA TYR A 63 -2.76 -1.57 -2.46
C TYR A 63 -2.66 -2.46 -3.71
N LEU A 64 -2.94 -3.76 -3.60
CA LEU A 64 -2.98 -4.63 -4.78
C LEU A 64 -4.12 -4.25 -5.71
N SER A 65 -3.82 -4.21 -7.00
CA SER A 65 -4.85 -4.22 -8.02
C SER A 65 -5.58 -5.55 -8.07
N GLY A 66 -6.81 -5.54 -8.59
CA GLY A 66 -7.57 -6.79 -8.80
C GLY A 66 -6.85 -7.78 -9.73
N GLU A 67 -6.08 -7.29 -10.71
CA GLU A 67 -5.28 -8.14 -11.59
C GLU A 67 -4.15 -8.83 -10.83
N GLU A 68 -3.46 -8.13 -9.93
CA GLU A 68 -2.39 -8.69 -9.11
C GLU A 68 -2.94 -9.70 -8.10
N ALA A 69 -4.08 -9.40 -7.47
CA ALA A 69 -4.78 -10.33 -6.59
C ALA A 69 -5.14 -11.63 -7.34
N ILE A 70 -5.67 -11.52 -8.57
CA ILE A 70 -5.96 -12.69 -9.42
C ILE A 70 -4.70 -13.51 -9.72
N LYS A 71 -3.58 -12.86 -10.06
CA LYS A 71 -2.30 -13.55 -10.33
C LYS A 71 -1.78 -14.31 -9.11
N ILE A 72 -1.93 -13.75 -7.92
CA ILE A 72 -1.55 -14.42 -6.67
C ILE A 72 -2.46 -15.64 -6.42
N LEU A 73 -3.78 -15.49 -6.57
CA LEU A 73 -4.71 -16.62 -6.41
C LEU A 73 -4.46 -17.72 -7.44
N GLN A 74 -4.09 -17.35 -8.67
CA GLN A 74 -3.67 -18.28 -9.71
C GLN A 74 -2.39 -19.04 -9.36
N SER A 75 -1.38 -18.36 -8.81
CA SER A 75 -0.11 -19.00 -8.46
C SER A 75 -0.22 -19.98 -7.29
N LEU A 76 -1.21 -19.79 -6.42
CA LEU A 76 -1.55 -20.68 -5.30
C LEU A 76 -2.50 -21.82 -5.70
N SER A 77 -3.09 -21.77 -6.90
CA SER A 77 -4.04 -22.76 -7.39
C SER A 77 -3.31 -23.86 -8.16
N ASP A 78 -3.74 -25.11 -8.01
CA ASP A 78 -3.25 -26.27 -8.78
C ASP A 78 -3.65 -26.23 -10.27
N GLY A 79 -4.12 -25.08 -10.78
CA GLY A 79 -4.50 -24.86 -12.17
C GLY A 79 -5.85 -25.47 -12.59
N THR A 80 -6.63 -25.99 -11.65
CA THR A 80 -7.88 -26.73 -11.93
C THR A 80 -9.16 -25.93 -11.72
N HIS A 81 -9.08 -24.72 -11.16
CA HIS A 81 -10.26 -23.91 -10.83
C HIS A 81 -10.64 -22.95 -11.97
N GLU A 82 -11.84 -23.15 -12.53
CA GLU A 82 -12.38 -22.44 -13.69
C GLU A 82 -12.46 -20.91 -13.52
N ALA A 83 -12.54 -20.41 -12.29
CA ALA A 83 -12.63 -18.98 -11.98
C ALA A 83 -11.42 -18.14 -12.45
N PHE A 84 -10.32 -18.80 -12.79
CA PHE A 84 -9.07 -18.15 -13.18
C PHE A 84 -8.56 -18.53 -14.58
N ILE A 85 -9.31 -19.37 -15.30
CA ILE A 85 -8.96 -19.73 -16.67
C ILE A 85 -9.40 -18.57 -17.56
N LYS A 86 -8.44 -17.85 -18.17
CA LYS A 86 -8.77 -16.91 -19.25
C LYS A 86 -9.50 -17.73 -20.31
N PRO A 87 -10.74 -17.37 -20.70
CA PRO A 87 -11.40 -18.08 -21.80
C PRO A 87 -10.46 -18.02 -22.98
N GLU A 88 -10.17 -19.18 -23.58
CA GLU A 88 -9.38 -19.23 -24.80
C GLU A 88 -10.02 -18.24 -25.78
N GLU A 89 -9.24 -17.28 -26.26
CA GLU A 89 -9.63 -16.48 -27.41
C GLU A 89 -9.91 -17.48 -28.52
N LYS A 90 -11.20 -17.78 -28.73
CA LYS A 90 -11.64 -18.48 -29.92
C LYS A 90 -11.18 -17.60 -31.07
N ASN A 91 -10.08 -18.00 -31.68
CA ASN A 91 -9.73 -17.59 -33.02
C ASN A 91 -10.89 -18.04 -33.91
N GLU A 92 -11.90 -17.19 -34.06
CA GLU A 92 -12.84 -17.24 -35.16
C GLU A 92 -12.03 -16.99 -36.43
N LYS A 93 -11.43 -18.05 -36.95
CA LYS A 93 -11.12 -18.18 -38.35
C LYS A 93 -12.30 -18.87 -39.00
N ASP A 94 -13.17 -18.06 -39.61
CA ASP A 94 -13.93 -18.44 -40.81
C ASP A 94 -13.91 -17.23 -41.77
#